data_AF-A0A950VV43-F1
#
_entry.id   AF-A0A950VV43-F1
#
_cell.length_a   1.000
_cell.length_b   1.000
_cell.length_c   1.000
_cell.angle_alpha   90.00
_cell.angle_beta   90.00
_cell.angle_gamma   90.00
#
_symmetry.space_group_name_H-M   'P 1'
#
loop_
_entity.id
_entity.type
_entity.pdbx_description
1 polymer ?
#
loop_
_entity_poly.entity_id
_entity_poly.type
_entity_poly.pdbx_seq_one_letter_code
_entity_poly.pdbx_strand_id
1 'polypeptide(L)'
;MYVLAALLMLLPLFEQTSIWLDLPLSNWNTPGAAVPAAEPAPSTLPMCSNEERAPANPAESQLAPQGWKLETYWSPIGGSSQQVILATSGYDGMCRPLAFNAFVFSNGRFAGTLSPNPMLSREDGVLTGTPSVLPDGTMQAEFIRYAPTDPLCCPSGGRTPVVYALESVSGAPVVVPVQITSAEVISAPAQVP
;
A
#
# COMPACT_ATOMS: atom_id res chain seq x y z
N MET A 1 24.81 28.88 39.85
CA MET A 1 25.12 28.92 38.40
C MET A 1 24.64 27.59 37.83
N TYR A 2 23.39 27.53 37.35
CA TYR A 2 22.80 26.29 36.81
C TYR A 2 23.09 26.22 35.32
N VAL A 3 23.82 25.19 34.89
CA VAL A 3 24.04 24.89 33.47
C VAL A 3 22.84 24.08 33.00
N LEU A 4 21.95 24.67 32.21
CA LEU A 4 20.94 23.93 31.46
C LEU A 4 21.66 23.18 30.33
N ALA A 5 21.74 21.86 30.43
CA ALA A 5 22.05 21.00 29.31
C ALA A 5 20.76 20.80 28.50
N ALA A 6 20.63 21.49 27.37
CA ALA A 6 19.57 21.23 26.40
C ALA A 6 19.91 19.94 25.64
N LEU A 7 19.24 18.85 25.99
CA LEU A 7 19.28 17.58 25.28
C LEU A 7 18.61 17.78 23.92
N LEU A 8 19.40 17.88 22.84
CA LEU A 8 18.86 17.80 21.47
C LEU A 8 18.27 16.39 21.29
N MET A 9 16.95 16.28 21.32
CA MET A 9 16.26 15.10 20.83
C MET A 9 16.42 15.06 19.30
N LEU A 10 17.37 14.28 18.81
CA LEU A 10 17.40 13.81 17.43
C LEU A 10 16.21 12.86 17.27
N LEU A 11 15.05 13.39 16.89
CA LEU A 11 13.99 12.56 16.33
C LEU A 11 14.51 12.02 15.00
N PRO A 12 14.54 10.70 14.76
CA PRO A 12 14.78 10.19 13.42
C PRO A 12 13.65 10.72 12.54
N LEU A 13 13.99 11.56 11.56
CA LEU A 13 13.14 11.74 10.38
C LEU A 13 13.17 10.39 9.68
N PHE A 14 12.16 9.55 9.93
CA PHE A 14 11.90 8.41 9.08
C PHE A 14 11.40 8.99 7.76
N GLU A 15 12.32 9.31 6.86
CA GLU A 15 11.97 9.37 5.45
C GLU A 15 11.55 7.95 5.05
N GLN A 16 10.26 7.74 4.83
CA GLN A 16 9.73 6.48 4.35
C GLN A 16 10.04 6.37 2.85
N THR A 17 11.33 6.23 2.52
CA THR A 17 11.79 5.99 1.16
C THR A 17 11.37 4.59 0.74
N SER A 18 10.65 4.48 -0.37
CA SER A 18 10.19 3.20 -0.91
C SER A 18 11.27 2.56 -1.77
N ILE A 19 12.40 2.25 -1.13
CA ILE A 19 13.58 1.62 -1.76
C ILE A 19 13.25 0.26 -2.40
N TRP A 20 12.15 -0.38 -1.99
CA TRP A 20 11.67 -1.63 -2.60
C TRP A 20 11.18 -1.46 -4.05
N LEU A 21 10.89 -0.23 -4.48
CA LEU A 21 10.59 0.12 -5.86
C LEU A 21 11.85 0.41 -6.68
N ASP A 22 13.03 0.36 -6.06
CA ASP A 22 14.31 0.52 -6.75
C ASP A 22 14.86 -0.88 -7.04
N LEU A 23 15.08 -1.19 -8.32
CA LEU A 23 15.49 -2.53 -8.76
C LEU A 23 16.80 -2.99 -8.09
N PRO A 24 16.99 -4.30 -7.85
CA PRO A 24 16.07 -5.39 -8.20
C PRO A 24 14.92 -5.57 -7.19
N LEU A 25 13.75 -5.98 -7.69
CA LEU A 25 12.62 -6.35 -6.84
C LEU A 25 12.99 -7.56 -5.97
N SER A 26 12.64 -7.48 -4.69
CA SER A 26 12.73 -8.58 -3.74
C SER A 26 11.33 -8.94 -3.24
N ASN A 27 11.01 -10.22 -3.17
CA ASN A 27 9.72 -10.63 -2.61
C ASN A 27 9.76 -10.58 -1.08
N TRP A 28 8.86 -9.78 -0.49
CA TRP A 28 8.66 -9.68 0.97
C TRP A 28 7.59 -10.63 1.49
N ASN A 29 6.81 -11.26 0.62
CA ASN A 29 5.72 -12.14 1.03
C ASN A 29 6.25 -13.54 1.33
N THR A 30 5.71 -14.14 2.40
CA THR A 30 6.06 -15.49 2.82
C THR A 30 4.87 -16.43 2.58
N PRO A 31 5.06 -17.58 1.88
CA PRO A 31 3.99 -18.55 1.67
C PRO A 31 3.38 -19.03 2.98
N GLY A 32 2.04 -18.96 3.09
CA GLY A 32 1.33 -19.42 4.27
C GLY A 32 1.40 -18.48 5.49
N ALA A 33 1.93 -17.26 5.31
CA ALA A 33 1.85 -16.23 6.34
C ALA A 33 0.39 -15.92 6.70
N ALA A 34 0.17 -15.51 7.95
CA ALA A 34 -1.11 -14.93 8.36
C ALA A 34 -1.20 -13.48 7.86
N VAL A 35 -2.42 -12.93 7.86
CA VAL A 35 -2.63 -11.49 7.70
C VAL A 35 -1.88 -10.77 8.83
N PRO A 36 -1.02 -9.77 8.53
CA PRO A 36 -0.32 -9.03 9.57
C PRO A 36 -1.29 -8.19 10.41
N ALA A 37 -0.99 -8.03 11.70
CA ALA A 37 -1.71 -7.10 12.56
C ALA A 37 -1.52 -5.66 12.07
N ALA A 38 -2.59 -4.87 12.11
CA ALA A 38 -2.55 -3.45 11.82
C ALA A 38 -1.91 -2.71 12.99
N GLU A 39 -0.92 -1.85 12.69
CA GLU A 39 -0.38 -0.94 13.69
C GLU A 39 -1.46 0.06 14.11
N PRO A 40 -1.63 0.34 15.41
CA PRO A 40 -2.64 1.28 15.88
C PRO A 40 -2.45 2.67 15.25
N ALA A 41 -3.43 3.12 14.49
CA ALA A 41 -3.48 4.51 14.03
C ALA A 41 -3.90 5.45 15.16
N PRO A 42 -3.51 6.73 15.12
CA PRO A 42 -4.02 7.73 16.05
C PRO A 42 -5.56 7.77 16.05
N SER A 43 -6.11 8.19 17.21
CA SER A 43 -7.56 8.20 17.47
C SER A 43 -8.33 8.78 16.28
N THR A 44 -9.23 7.96 15.72
CA THR A 44 -10.07 8.33 14.58
C THR A 44 -11.07 9.38 15.03
N LEU A 45 -11.06 10.55 14.38
CA LEU A 45 -12.15 11.51 14.53
C LEU A 45 -13.47 10.82 14.13
N PRO A 46 -14.57 10.93 14.91
CA PRO A 46 -15.81 10.20 14.62
C PRO A 46 -16.37 10.41 13.21
N MET A 47 -16.04 11.53 12.56
CA MET A 47 -16.46 11.81 11.20
C MET A 47 -15.79 10.90 10.15
N CYS A 48 -14.59 10.35 10.44
CA CYS A 48 -13.87 9.50 9.50
C CYS A 48 -14.41 8.07 9.47
N SER A 49 -15.05 7.61 10.54
CA SER A 49 -15.64 6.27 10.58
C SER A 49 -16.95 6.14 9.79
N ASN A 50 -17.48 7.24 9.24
CA ASN A 50 -18.70 7.20 8.43
C ASN A 50 -18.52 6.40 7.12
N GLU A 51 -17.28 6.31 6.63
CA GLU A 51 -16.94 5.54 5.45
C GLU A 51 -16.48 4.12 5.78
N GLU A 52 -16.36 3.76 7.06
CA GLU A 52 -16.05 2.40 7.47
C GLU A 52 -17.25 1.47 7.22
N ARG A 53 -16.97 0.25 6.78
CA ARG A 53 -17.98 -0.80 6.58
C ARG A 53 -17.56 -2.11 7.22
N ALA A 54 -18.56 -2.95 7.49
CA ALA A 54 -18.32 -4.31 7.91
C ALA A 54 -17.74 -5.17 6.76
N PRO A 55 -16.98 -6.23 7.08
CA PRO A 55 -16.61 -7.27 6.13
C PRO A 55 -17.84 -7.89 5.46
N ALA A 56 -17.76 -8.07 4.15
CA ALA A 56 -18.81 -8.64 3.31
C ALA A 56 -18.46 -10.01 2.72
N ASN A 57 -17.20 -10.45 2.83
CA ASN A 57 -16.74 -11.73 2.29
C ASN A 57 -15.64 -12.38 3.16
N PRO A 58 -15.30 -13.67 2.94
CA PRO A 58 -14.32 -14.38 3.78
C PRO A 58 -12.90 -13.80 3.78
N ALA A 59 -12.47 -13.13 2.70
CA ALA A 59 -11.16 -12.47 2.65
C ALA A 59 -11.16 -11.24 3.57
N GLU A 60 -12.19 -10.40 3.46
CA GLU A 60 -12.38 -9.23 4.32
C GLU A 60 -12.53 -9.60 5.80
N SER A 61 -13.21 -10.71 6.11
CA SER A 61 -13.39 -11.19 7.48
C SER A 61 -12.07 -11.62 8.14
N GLN A 62 -10.99 -11.83 7.38
CA GLN A 62 -9.66 -12.08 7.92
C GLN A 62 -8.92 -10.79 8.31
N LEU A 63 -9.30 -9.65 7.71
CA LEU A 63 -8.64 -8.36 7.94
C LEU A 63 -9.15 -7.68 9.21
N ALA A 64 -10.47 -7.62 9.42
CA ALA A 64 -11.06 -6.89 10.55
C ALA A 64 -10.55 -7.34 11.94
N PRO A 65 -10.40 -8.64 12.24
CA PRO A 65 -9.84 -9.09 13.52
C PRO A 65 -8.39 -8.67 13.76
N GLN A 66 -7.66 -8.34 12.68
CA GLN A 66 -6.28 -7.86 12.73
C GLN A 66 -6.21 -6.33 12.88
N GLY A 67 -7.33 -5.63 13.06
CA GLY A 67 -7.39 -4.18 13.26
C GLY A 67 -7.48 -3.36 11.97
N TRP A 68 -7.61 -4.02 10.82
CA TRP A 68 -7.80 -3.34 9.53
C TRP A 68 -9.26 -2.89 9.35
N LYS A 69 -9.43 -1.65 8.91
CA LYS A 69 -10.70 -1.01 8.59
C LYS A 69 -10.95 -1.08 7.10
N LEU A 70 -12.16 -1.47 6.73
CA LEU A 70 -12.63 -1.55 5.36
C LEU A 70 -13.49 -0.34 5.05
N GLU A 71 -13.41 0.16 3.82
CA GLU A 71 -14.09 1.38 3.42
C GLU A 71 -15.14 1.14 2.33
N THR A 72 -16.19 1.97 2.35
CA THR A 72 -17.31 1.97 1.38
C THR A 72 -16.83 2.20 -0.05
N TYR A 73 -15.81 3.04 -0.24
CA TYR A 73 -15.26 3.41 -1.54
C TYR A 73 -14.15 2.48 -2.04
N TRP A 74 -13.69 1.53 -1.23
CA TRP A 74 -12.78 0.45 -1.63
C TRP A 74 -13.54 -0.87 -1.77
N SER A 75 -14.07 -1.08 -2.98
CA SER A 75 -14.65 -2.37 -3.36
C SER A 75 -13.55 -3.41 -3.56
N PRO A 76 -13.81 -4.69 -3.21
CA PRO A 76 -12.94 -5.80 -3.60
C PRO A 76 -12.66 -5.80 -5.11
N ILE A 77 -11.40 -6.04 -5.45
CA ILE A 77 -10.94 -6.12 -6.84
C ILE A 77 -10.72 -7.58 -7.18
N GLY A 78 -11.14 -8.00 -8.39
CA GLY A 78 -10.98 -9.37 -8.87
C GLY A 78 -12.22 -10.24 -8.66
N GLY A 79 -12.02 -11.56 -8.70
CA GLY A 79 -13.09 -12.57 -8.61
C GLY A 79 -13.02 -13.37 -7.31
N SER A 80 -13.96 -14.29 -7.10
CA SER A 80 -14.01 -15.10 -5.86
C SER A 80 -12.76 -15.97 -5.60
N SER A 81 -12.03 -16.34 -6.65
CA SER A 81 -10.80 -17.15 -6.55
C SER A 81 -9.54 -16.30 -6.32
N GLN A 82 -9.56 -15.01 -6.64
CA GLN A 82 -8.42 -14.10 -6.45
C GLN A 82 -8.94 -12.68 -6.21
N GLN A 83 -8.69 -12.18 -5.01
CA GLN A 83 -9.17 -10.87 -4.56
C GLN A 83 -8.01 -10.00 -4.10
N VAL A 84 -8.07 -8.72 -4.44
CA VAL A 84 -7.27 -7.66 -3.82
C VAL A 84 -8.20 -6.78 -3.01
N ILE A 85 -7.90 -6.66 -1.72
CA ILE A 85 -8.69 -5.88 -0.76
C ILE A 85 -7.82 -4.75 -0.23
N LEU A 86 -8.27 -3.50 -0.37
CA LEU A 86 -7.62 -2.37 0.30
C LEU A 86 -8.21 -2.23 1.69
N ALA A 87 -7.34 -2.01 2.67
CA ALA A 87 -7.74 -1.73 4.04
C ALA A 87 -6.72 -0.82 4.74
N THR A 88 -7.20 -0.04 5.71
CA THR A 88 -6.43 0.98 6.43
C THR A 88 -6.39 0.69 7.92
N SER A 89 -5.34 1.07 8.64
CA SER A 89 -5.37 0.98 10.11
C SER A 89 -6.04 2.20 10.76
N GLY A 90 -6.14 3.32 10.03
CA GLY A 90 -6.92 4.48 10.44
C GLY A 90 -6.82 5.65 9.48
N TYR A 91 -6.91 6.86 10.04
CA TYR A 91 -7.15 8.08 9.28
C TYR A 91 -6.38 9.27 9.82
N ASP A 92 -6.10 10.23 8.94
CA ASP A 92 -5.59 11.54 9.33
C ASP A 92 -6.73 12.54 9.66
N GLY A 93 -6.35 13.77 10.00
CA GLY A 93 -7.32 14.84 10.32
C GLY A 93 -8.24 15.27 9.17
N MET A 94 -8.00 14.79 7.96
CA MET A 94 -8.83 15.00 6.77
C MET A 94 -9.51 13.70 6.30
N CYS A 95 -9.58 12.69 7.16
CA CYS A 95 -10.16 11.38 6.89
C CYS A 95 -9.54 10.63 5.71
N ARG A 96 -8.26 10.89 5.43
CA ARG A 96 -7.49 10.14 4.44
C ARG A 96 -6.91 8.89 5.10
N PRO A 97 -6.90 7.74 4.43
CA PRO A 97 -6.30 6.52 4.95
C PRO A 97 -4.84 6.70 5.36
N LEU A 98 -4.50 6.17 6.53
CA LEU A 98 -3.15 6.06 7.06
C LEU A 98 -2.77 4.60 7.28
N ALA A 99 -1.50 4.29 7.00
CA ALA A 99 -0.94 2.95 7.15
C ALA A 99 -1.85 1.90 6.50
N PHE A 100 -2.19 2.12 5.23
CA PHE A 100 -3.07 1.23 4.45
C PHE A 100 -2.26 0.32 3.53
N ASN A 101 -2.84 -0.81 3.13
CA ASN A 101 -2.21 -1.71 2.17
C ASN A 101 -3.25 -2.38 1.27
N ALA A 102 -2.78 -3.04 0.21
CA ALA A 102 -3.58 -3.90 -0.65
C ALA A 102 -3.22 -5.37 -0.36
N PHE A 103 -4.18 -6.09 0.21
CA PHE A 103 -4.07 -7.47 0.67
C PHE A 103 -4.58 -8.42 -0.40
N VAL A 104 -3.77 -9.41 -0.77
CA VAL A 104 -4.07 -10.38 -1.82
C VAL A 104 -4.53 -11.68 -1.20
N PHE A 105 -5.64 -12.21 -1.69
CA PHE A 105 -6.20 -13.49 -1.30
C PHE A 105 -6.38 -14.38 -2.52
N SER A 106 -6.04 -15.66 -2.38
CA SER A 106 -6.27 -16.70 -3.37
C SER A 106 -7.10 -17.82 -2.76
N ASN A 107 -8.28 -18.08 -3.33
CA ASN A 107 -9.23 -19.08 -2.85
C ASN A 107 -9.51 -18.95 -1.33
N GLY A 108 -9.69 -17.70 -0.87
CA GLY A 108 -9.93 -17.37 0.54
C GLY A 108 -8.71 -17.46 1.46
N ARG A 109 -7.51 -17.74 0.94
CA ARG A 109 -6.26 -17.78 1.72
C ARG A 109 -5.42 -16.55 1.44
N PHE A 110 -4.89 -15.92 2.49
CA PHE A 110 -3.98 -14.79 2.36
C PHE A 110 -2.70 -15.20 1.60
N ALA A 111 -2.31 -14.40 0.61
CA ALA A 111 -1.15 -14.62 -0.25
C ALA A 111 -0.06 -13.56 -0.05
N GLY A 112 -0.37 -12.44 0.62
CA GLY A 112 0.57 -11.35 0.87
C GLY A 112 0.00 -9.97 0.55
N THR A 113 0.88 -8.97 0.50
CA THR A 113 0.55 -7.56 0.22
C THR A 113 1.24 -7.06 -1.04
N LEU A 114 0.66 -6.04 -1.67
CA LEU A 114 1.27 -5.37 -2.84
C LEU A 114 2.37 -4.37 -2.46
N SER A 115 2.43 -3.91 -1.20
CA SER A 115 3.56 -3.14 -0.67
C SER A 115 4.16 -3.86 0.56
N PRO A 116 5.49 -3.87 0.75
CA PRO A 116 6.13 -4.49 1.92
C PRO A 116 5.73 -3.82 3.23
N ASN A 117 5.44 -2.51 3.20
CA ASN A 117 5.08 -1.73 4.37
C ASN A 117 3.71 -1.08 4.18
N PRO A 118 2.93 -0.85 5.25
CA PRO A 118 1.76 0.01 5.20
C PRO A 118 2.11 1.38 4.62
N MET A 119 1.29 1.83 3.67
CA MET A 119 1.49 3.07 2.93
C MET A 119 0.81 4.23 3.64
N LEU A 120 1.40 5.41 3.52
CA LEU A 120 0.84 6.65 4.03
C LEU A 120 0.45 7.57 2.87
N SER A 121 -0.67 8.25 3.04
CA SER A 121 -1.15 9.21 2.05
C SER A 121 -0.14 10.34 1.84
N ARG A 122 0.30 10.53 0.58
CA ARG A 122 1.27 11.57 0.16
C ARG A 122 2.72 11.30 0.58
N GLU A 123 3.13 10.03 0.61
CA GLU A 123 4.51 9.61 0.82
C GLU A 123 5.06 8.80 -0.35
N ASP A 124 6.37 8.61 -0.40
CA ASP A 124 7.04 7.84 -1.46
C ASP A 124 6.58 6.38 -1.46
N GLY A 125 6.19 5.89 -2.62
CA GLY A 125 5.64 4.55 -2.82
C GLY A 125 4.21 4.37 -2.32
N VAL A 126 3.43 5.44 -2.18
CA VAL A 126 1.99 5.33 -1.94
C VAL A 126 1.27 4.81 -3.18
N LEU A 127 0.36 3.84 -2.99
CA LEU A 127 -0.50 3.32 -4.06
C LEU A 127 -1.36 4.43 -4.66
N THR A 128 -1.48 4.45 -5.98
CA THR A 128 -2.38 5.33 -6.72
C THR A 128 -3.27 4.56 -7.68
N GLY A 129 -4.49 5.04 -7.85
CA GLY A 129 -5.52 4.34 -8.60
C GLY A 129 -5.98 3.05 -7.92
N THR A 130 -6.72 2.25 -8.68
CA THR A 130 -7.22 0.95 -8.24
C THR A 130 -6.34 -0.14 -8.87
N PRO A 131 -5.74 -1.06 -8.08
CA PRO A 131 -5.07 -2.22 -8.64
C PRO A 131 -5.97 -2.99 -9.62
N SER A 132 -5.39 -3.67 -10.59
CA SER A 132 -6.13 -4.52 -11.51
C SER A 132 -5.70 -5.98 -11.39
N VAL A 133 -6.66 -6.90 -11.43
CA VAL A 133 -6.41 -8.33 -11.63
C VAL A 133 -6.70 -8.65 -13.10
N LEU A 134 -5.71 -9.17 -13.81
CA LEU A 134 -5.81 -9.49 -15.23
C LEU A 134 -6.37 -10.92 -15.46
N PRO A 135 -6.86 -11.23 -16.68
CA PRO A 135 -7.42 -12.55 -16.98
C PRO A 135 -6.45 -13.73 -16.80
N ASP A 136 -5.15 -13.48 -16.90
CA ASP A 136 -4.10 -14.48 -16.67
C ASP A 136 -3.73 -14.66 -15.19
N GLY A 137 -4.41 -13.94 -14.29
CA GLY A 137 -4.17 -13.97 -12.84
C GLY A 137 -3.06 -13.05 -12.36
N THR A 138 -2.37 -12.34 -13.26
CA THR A 138 -1.40 -11.31 -12.86
C THR A 138 -2.12 -10.10 -12.28
N MET A 139 -1.43 -9.36 -11.41
CA MET A 139 -1.95 -8.12 -10.83
C MET A 139 -1.05 -6.96 -11.22
N GLN A 140 -1.63 -5.78 -11.38
CA GLN A 140 -0.90 -4.55 -11.60
C GLN A 140 -1.32 -3.50 -10.57
N ALA A 141 -0.35 -2.74 -10.08
CA ALA A 141 -0.56 -1.60 -9.20
C ALA A 141 0.45 -0.49 -9.53
N GLU A 142 0.04 0.76 -9.35
CA GLU A 142 0.91 1.92 -9.54
C GLU A 142 1.22 2.59 -8.21
N PHE A 143 2.47 3.03 -8.04
CA PHE A 143 2.92 3.74 -6.85
C PHE A 143 3.48 5.11 -7.22
N ILE A 144 3.13 6.14 -6.47
CA ILE A 144 3.65 7.50 -6.67
C ILE A 144 5.04 7.60 -6.05
N ARG A 145 5.98 8.23 -6.77
CA ARG A 145 7.33 8.49 -6.25
C ARG A 145 7.47 9.93 -5.76
N TYR A 146 7.85 10.09 -4.50
CA TYR A 146 8.17 11.38 -3.89
C TYR A 146 9.68 11.47 -3.68
N ALA A 147 10.28 12.61 -4.06
CA ALA A 147 11.60 12.98 -3.60
C ALA A 147 11.54 13.48 -2.14
N PRO A 148 12.65 13.38 -1.37
CA PRO A 148 12.75 13.91 0.00
C PRO A 148 12.28 15.36 0.16
N THR A 149 12.48 16.18 -0.88
CA THR A 149 12.16 17.62 -0.89
C THR A 149 10.79 17.95 -1.48
N ASP A 150 10.03 16.95 -1.91
CA ASP A 150 8.73 17.21 -2.53
C ASP A 150 7.73 17.72 -1.49
N PRO A 151 6.97 18.79 -1.81
CA PRO A 151 5.83 19.14 -0.99
C PRO A 151 4.75 18.06 -1.13
N LEU A 152 3.99 17.81 -0.07
CA LEU A 152 2.98 16.72 -0.01
C LEU A 152 1.99 16.72 -1.19
N CYS A 153 1.71 17.88 -1.80
CA CYS A 153 0.79 18.00 -2.94
C CYS A 153 1.34 17.50 -4.27
N CYS A 154 2.66 17.47 -4.42
CA CYS A 154 3.28 17.66 -5.72
C CYS A 154 4.50 16.74 -5.87
N PRO A 155 4.28 15.43 -6.02
CA PRO A 155 5.36 14.45 -6.24
C PRO A 155 6.08 14.73 -7.56
N SER A 156 7.41 14.69 -7.55
CA SER A 156 8.25 14.92 -8.73
C SER A 156 8.78 13.62 -9.36
N GLY A 157 8.71 12.49 -8.64
CA GLY A 157 9.31 11.22 -9.08
C GLY A 157 8.47 10.42 -10.09
N GLY A 158 7.26 10.88 -10.41
CA GLY A 158 6.36 10.19 -11.33
C GLY A 158 5.65 8.99 -10.70
N ARG A 159 5.39 7.95 -11.51
CA ARG A 159 4.70 6.72 -11.10
C ARG A 159 5.54 5.51 -11.44
N THR A 160 5.52 4.51 -10.56
CA THR A 160 6.18 3.22 -10.75
C THR A 160 5.12 2.12 -10.81
N PRO A 161 4.75 1.65 -12.02
CA PRO A 161 3.89 0.50 -12.16
C PRO A 161 4.64 -0.80 -11.87
N VAL A 162 4.03 -1.65 -11.05
CA VAL A 162 4.55 -2.96 -10.64
C VAL A 162 3.58 -4.05 -11.05
N VAL A 163 4.12 -5.10 -11.67
CA VAL A 163 3.40 -6.33 -12.02
C VAL A 163 3.71 -7.38 -10.97
N TYR A 164 2.67 -8.09 -10.54
CA TYR A 164 2.74 -9.16 -9.56
C TYR A 164 2.18 -10.45 -10.14
N ALA A 165 2.84 -11.56 -9.83
CA ALA A 165 2.33 -12.90 -10.08
C ALA A 165 1.78 -13.51 -8.79
N LEU A 166 0.84 -14.43 -8.94
CA LEU A 166 0.38 -15.28 -7.85
C LEU A 166 0.95 -16.69 -8.07
N GLU A 167 1.81 -17.12 -7.14
CA GLU A 167 2.46 -18.42 -7.20
C GLU A 167 1.93 -19.36 -6.11
N SER A 168 2.22 -20.65 -6.25
CA SER A 168 1.94 -21.68 -5.24
C SER A 168 3.25 -22.31 -4.81
N VAL A 169 3.65 -22.09 -3.55
CA VAL A 169 4.87 -22.65 -2.97
C VAL A 169 4.45 -23.61 -1.86
N SER A 170 4.79 -24.89 -2.03
CA SER A 170 4.38 -25.96 -1.10
C SER A 170 2.86 -25.99 -0.83
N GLY A 171 2.06 -25.63 -1.85
CA GLY A 171 0.60 -25.59 -1.76
C GLY A 171 0.02 -24.37 -1.02
N ALA A 172 0.85 -23.38 -0.65
CA ALA A 172 0.39 -22.10 -0.12
C ALA A 172 0.52 -21.00 -1.19
N PRO A 173 -0.49 -20.12 -1.36
CA PRO A 173 -0.39 -19.02 -2.29
C PRO A 173 0.61 -17.98 -1.79
N VAL A 174 1.34 -17.35 -2.71
CA VAL A 174 2.23 -16.23 -2.43
C VAL A 174 2.18 -15.23 -3.58
N VAL A 175 2.01 -13.94 -3.26
CA VAL A 175 2.15 -12.88 -4.26
C VAL A 175 3.62 -12.51 -4.42
N VAL A 176 4.07 -12.40 -5.67
CA VAL A 176 5.47 -12.14 -6.03
C VAL A 176 5.52 -10.89 -6.90
N PRO A 177 6.24 -9.82 -6.51
CA PRO A 177 6.51 -8.70 -7.42
C PRO A 177 7.51 -9.18 -8.48
N VAL A 178 7.10 -9.20 -9.75
CA VAL A 178 7.89 -9.82 -10.84
C VAL A 178 8.51 -8.80 -11.79
N GLN A 179 7.92 -7.62 -11.92
CA GLN A 179 8.41 -6.61 -12.85
C GLN A 179 8.05 -5.20 -12.41
N ILE A 180 8.99 -4.27 -12.61
CA ILE A 180 8.69 -2.83 -12.68
C ILE A 180 8.63 -2.47 -14.16
N THR A 181 7.48 -2.01 -14.63
CA THR A 181 7.37 -1.42 -15.96
C THR A 181 7.83 0.02 -15.86
N SER A 182 8.80 0.44 -16.67
CA SER A 182 9.11 1.86 -16.80
C SER A 182 7.86 2.54 -17.35
N ALA A 183 7.30 3.50 -16.62
CA ALA A 183 6.35 4.43 -17.22
C ALA A 183 7.08 5.12 -18.36
N GLU A 184 6.63 4.92 -19.61
CA GLU A 184 7.16 5.65 -20.74
C GLU A 184 7.02 7.14 -20.42
N VAL A 185 8.15 7.84 -20.39
CA VAL A 185 8.15 9.29 -20.17
C VAL A 185 7.37 9.87 -21.33
N ILE A 186 6.14 10.34 -21.08
CA ILE A 186 5.41 11.15 -22.05
C ILE A 186 6.21 12.44 -22.18
N SER A 187 7.15 12.46 -23.12
CA SER A 187 7.84 13.68 -23.52
C SER A 187 6.77 14.66 -24.00
N ALA A 188 6.65 15.79 -23.31
CA ALA A 188 5.82 16.89 -23.73
C ALA A 188 6.10 17.20 -25.22
N PRO A 189 5.07 17.49 -26.05
CA PRO A 189 5.31 17.85 -27.43
C PRO A 189 6.20 19.10 -27.48
N ALA A 190 7.28 19.03 -28.25
CA ALA A 190 8.16 20.17 -28.49
C ALA A 190 7.33 21.37 -28.96
N GLN A 191 7.43 22.49 -28.23
CA GLN A 191 6.89 23.75 -28.71
C GLN A 191 7.66 24.16 -29.97
N VAL A 192 6.95 24.21 -31.09
CA VAL A 192 7.45 24.76 -32.35
C VAL A 192 7.55 26.29 -32.20
N PRO A 193 8.64 26.93 -32.66
CA PRO A 193 8.88 28.38 -32.50
C PRO A 193 7.85 29.26 -33.20
#